data_AF-A0A5W8UZJ1-F1
#
_entry.id   AF-A0A5W8UZJ1-F1
#
_cell.length_a   1.000
_cell.length_b   1.000
_cell.length_c   1.000
_cell.angle_alpha   90.00
_cell.angle_beta   90.00
_cell.angle_gamma   90.00
#
_symmetry.space_group_name_H-M   'P 1'
#
loop_
_entity.id
_entity.type
_entity.pdbx_description
1 polymer ?
#
loop_
_entity_poly.entity_id
_entity_poly.type
_entity_poly.pdbx_seq_one_letter_code
_entity_poly.pdbx_strand_id
1 'polypeptide(L)' 'QMAAIVKAITQVLEVWPDKLERDKGWSADQLNEAQDVVDEVRILLVKAIQETADDDGE' A
#
# COMPACT_ATOMS: atom_id res chain seq x y z
N GLN A 1 10.42 13.07 -7.28
CA GLN A 1 9.43 13.28 -6.21
C GLN A 1 8.50 12.08 -6.06
N MET A 2 7.99 11.51 -7.16
CA MET A 2 7.14 10.31 -7.17
C MET A 2 7.75 9.11 -6.41
N ALA A 3 9.04 8.80 -6.66
CA ALA A 3 9.72 7.69 -5.99
C ALA A 3 9.76 7.80 -4.44
N ALA A 4 9.84 9.02 -3.91
CA ALA A 4 9.82 9.24 -2.46
C ALA A 4 8.41 9.02 -1.88
N ILE A 5 7.38 9.42 -2.61
CA ILE A 5 5.97 9.23 -2.24
C ILE A 5 5.63 7.74 -2.24
N VAL A 6 6.01 7.02 -3.30
CA VAL A 6 5.81 5.56 -3.41
C VAL A 6 6.49 4.85 -2.24
N LYS A 7 7.75 5.18 -1.96
CA LYS A 7 8.49 4.59 -0.83
C LYS A 7 7.80 4.83 0.51
N ALA A 8 7.29 6.03 0.75
CA ALA A 8 6.58 6.36 1.98
C ALA A 8 5.26 5.57 2.11
N ILE A 9 4.51 5.41 1.01
CA ILE A 9 3.27 4.62 0.99
C ILE A 9 3.59 3.14 1.25
N THR A 10 4.57 2.56 0.58
CA THR A 10 4.97 1.16 0.81
C THR A 10 5.33 0.89 2.27
N GLN A 11 6.11 1.78 2.90
CA GLN A 11 6.47 1.64 4.31
C GLN A 11 5.25 1.64 5.24
N VAL A 12 4.25 2.47 4.97
CA VAL A 12 3.00 2.46 5.75
C VAL A 12 2.23 1.16 5.53
N LEU A 13 2.17 0.67 4.30
CA LEU A 13 1.50 -0.59 3.95
C LEU A 13 2.20 -1.84 4.48
N GLU A 14 3.44 -1.76 4.94
CA GLU A 14 4.17 -2.88 5.57
C GLU A 14 3.85 -3.02 7.06
N VAL A 15 3.53 -1.92 7.75
CA VAL A 15 3.41 -1.91 9.22
C VAL A 15 2.00 -1.58 9.73
N TRP A 16 1.05 -1.33 8.82
CA TRP A 16 -0.33 -1.01 9.21
C TRP A 16 -1.04 -2.14 9.99
N PRO A 17 -0.83 -3.46 9.73
CA PRO A 17 -1.54 -4.50 10.47
C PRO A 17 -1.15 -4.48 11.95
N ASP A 18 0.16 -4.51 12.23
CA ASP A 18 0.73 -4.41 13.58
C ASP A 18 0.22 -3.15 14.30
N LYS A 19 0.13 -2.04 13.58
CA LYS A 19 -0.35 -0.77 14.14
C LYS A 19 -1.83 -0.85 14.53
N LEU A 20 -2.69 -1.46 13.71
CA LEU A 20 -4.11 -1.59 14.03
C LEU A 20 -4.38 -2.66 15.09
N GLU A 21 -3.63 -3.75 15.09
CA GLU A 21 -3.68 -4.74 16.17
C GLU A 21 -3.32 -4.07 17.51
N ARG A 22 -2.19 -3.35 17.56
CA ARG A 22 -1.71 -2.69 18.78
C ARG A 22 -2.58 -1.50 19.22
N ASP A 23 -2.91 -0.60 18.30
CA ASP A 23 -3.53 0.69 18.64
C ASP A 23 -5.07 0.62 18.66
N LYS A 24 -5.66 -0.37 17.98
CA LYS A 24 -7.12 -0.51 17.82
C LYS A 24 -7.65 -1.87 18.24
N GLY A 25 -6.80 -2.84 18.58
CA GLY A 25 -7.23 -4.16 19.01
C GLY A 25 -7.93 -4.96 17.92
N TRP A 26 -7.60 -4.70 16.65
CA TRP A 26 -8.21 -5.42 15.53
C TRP A 26 -7.90 -6.92 15.61
N SER A 27 -8.89 -7.75 15.33
CA SER A 27 -8.71 -9.20 15.25
C SER A 27 -8.03 -9.60 13.93
N ALA A 28 -7.51 -10.83 13.89
CA ALA A 28 -6.94 -11.40 12.67
C ALA A 28 -7.94 -11.39 11.50
N ASP A 29 -9.23 -11.66 11.76
CA ASP A 29 -10.26 -11.64 10.71
C ASP A 29 -10.48 -10.23 10.14
N GLN A 30 -10.51 -9.21 10.99
CA GLN A 30 -10.64 -7.82 10.55
C GLN A 30 -9.41 -7.34 9.77
N LEU A 31 -8.22 -7.78 10.18
CA LEU A 31 -6.99 -7.50 9.46
C LEU A 31 -6.97 -8.18 8.09
N ASN A 32 -7.44 -9.43 7.99
CA ASN A 32 -7.56 -10.15 6.73
C ASN A 32 -8.54 -9.46 5.77
N GLU A 33 -9.73 -9.07 6.24
CA GLU A 33 -10.71 -8.34 5.42
C GLU A 33 -10.15 -7.01 4.90
N ALA A 34 -9.39 -6.28 5.73
CA ALA A 34 -8.77 -5.04 5.29
C ALA A 34 -7.51 -5.25 4.43
N GLN A 35 -6.85 -6.41 4.54
CA GLN A 35 -5.70 -6.77 3.71
C GLN A 35 -6.10 -6.87 2.23
N ASP A 36 -7.31 -7.37 1.93
CA ASP A 36 -7.83 -7.42 0.55
C ASP A 36 -7.89 -6.01 -0.08
N VAL A 37 -8.40 -5.02 0.66
CA VAL A 37 -8.47 -3.62 0.20
C VAL A 37 -7.08 -3.01 0.04
N VAL A 38 -6.16 -3.31 0.96
CA VAL A 38 -4.76 -2.85 0.88
C VAL A 38 -4.04 -3.43 -0.33
N ASP A 39 -4.30 -4.69 -0.65
CA ASP A 39 -3.72 -5.36 -1.81
C ASP A 39 -4.22 -4.74 -3.12
N GLU A 40 -5.50 -4.39 -3.21
CA GLU A 40 -6.04 -3.62 -4.35
C GLU A 40 -5.33 -2.27 -4.53
N VAL A 41 -5.14 -1.54 -3.43
CA VAL A 41 -4.41 -0.25 -3.46
C VAL A 41 -2.96 -0.45 -3.92
N ARG A 42 -2.30 -1.52 -3.46
CA ARG A 42 -0.92 -1.83 -3.89
C ARG A 42 -0.86 -2.11 -5.39
N ILE A 43 -1.83 -2.85 -5.94
CA ILE A 43 -1.92 -3.13 -7.37
C ILE A 43 -2.10 -1.83 -8.17
N LEU A 44 -3.02 -0.96 -7.74
CA LEU A 44 -3.26 0.32 -8.40
C LEU A 44 -2.02 1.23 -8.37
N LEU A 45 -1.29 1.25 -7.25
CA LEU A 45 -0.05 2.00 -7.11
C LEU A 45 1.03 1.50 -8.08
N VAL A 46 1.19 0.18 -8.22
CA VAL A 46 2.14 -0.42 -9.16
C VAL A 46 1.79 -0.05 -10.60
N LYS A 47 0.51 -0.14 -10.98
CA LYS A 47 0.06 0.25 -12.33
C LYS A 47 0.35 1.72 -12.62
N ALA A 48 0.02 2.62 -11.69
CA ALA A 48 0.31 4.04 -11.86
C ALA A 48 1.81 4.32 -12.02
N ILE A 49 2.68 3.60 -11.29
CA ILE A 49 4.13 3.73 -11.44
C ILE A 49 4.57 3.27 -12.83
N GLN A 50 4.07 2.12 -13.30
CA GLN A 50 4.39 1.58 -14.63
C GLN A 50 3.96 2.54 -15.75
N GLU A 51 2.72 3.04 -15.69
CA GLU A 51 2.20 4.01 -16.65
C GLU A 51 3.05 5.28 -16.71
N THR A 52 3.50 5.80 -15.55
CA THR A 52 4.40 6.97 -15.54
C THR A 52 5.81 6.68 -16.02
N ALA A 53 6.29 5.44 -15.88
CA ALA A 53 7.61 5.05 -16.35
C ALA A 53 7.64 4.82 -17.87
N ASP A 54 6.52 4.39 -18.44
CA ASP A 54 6.35 4.19 -19.88
C ASP A 54 6.17 5.53 -20.64
N ASP A 55 5.57 6.55 -20.00
CA ASP A 55 5.36 7.90 -20.57
C ASP A 55 6.67 8.73 -20.63
N ASP A 56 7.64 8.46 -19.76
CA ASP A 56 8.98 9.09 -19.77
C ASP A 56 9.91 8.52 -20.87
N GLY A 57 9.43 7.56 -21.68
CA GLY A 57 10.20 6.81 -22.69
C GLY A 57 9.97 7.22 -24.16
N GLU A 58 9.12 8.20 -24.45
CA GLU A 58 8.87 8.75 -25.80
C GLU A 58 9.55 10.11 -26.06
#